data_AF-A0A2S7NQ48-F1
#
_entry.id   AF-A0A2S7NQ48-F1
#
_cell.length_a   1.000
_cell.length_b   1.000
_cell.length_c   1.000
_cell.angle_alpha   90.00
_cell.angle_beta   90.00
_cell.angle_gamma   90.00
#
_symmetry.space_group_name_H-M   'P 1'
#
loop_
_entity.id
_entity.type
_entity.pdbx_description
1 polymer ?
#
loop_
_entity_poly.entity_id
_entity_poly.type
_entity_poly.pdbx_seq_one_letter_code
_entity_poly.pdbx_strand_id
1 'polypeptide(L)'
;MDCTWVQRSQINCRNQCHKLQTARHHCSNPIYTFILPSSSFNFSFLLIRTVDMSFIRRTITLSTRLPSIRVSSSIKYIPRLRDIRHFQTSRTLLEAPRNPYKDEESPAPKVIRGQSKVYKNADEAVADVKSGSTILSAGFGLCGTAETLIAALERRGVEDLHSLTAVSNNAGASIPGGLSALTQSGQVNRLILSFIGSNKILEKKYLEGKIAIELCPQGTIAERLRAGGAGIPAFYTPTGIIHFTQKGVLMVMIGTLLQTGGIPTRLGPPDEGSKENKVLEKGQVRETREFDGKTYSMEKAIKGDVAILRAWKVDEAGNCQFRYTTRTFGPIMAKAAKVAIVEAENIVPIGSIAPADIHLPGIYIDRIVPATVEKKLELKTTRRPEGQKGDASSKSDANERRDRIARRTAKELKNGYYVNLGVGLPTLAPSFLSPETKVWIQSENGILGMVRRIIAKSCDSEANSNQGPYPTEDEVDPDIINAGKETVTLVPGASTFDSAESFAMIRGGHIDVSVLGALQVGANGDLANYMIPGKIFKGMGGAMDLVSNPDETKIVVATEHVAKDGSPKIVQNCSLPLTGAKVVSTIITDLCVFEVDRANGGLTLTELAPGVEIEEVQKKTDAEFKVADEVRSME
;
A
#
# COMPACT_ATOMS: atom_id res chain seq x y z
N MET A 1 3.66 -49.69 25.92
CA MET A 1 4.88 -49.22 26.62
C MET A 1 6.06 -49.39 25.66
N ASP A 2 6.04 -48.82 24.46
CA ASP A 2 6.09 -47.40 24.06
C ASP A 2 7.43 -46.73 24.36
N CYS A 3 8.31 -46.76 23.35
CA CYS A 3 9.25 -45.69 22.99
C CYS A 3 9.93 -46.05 21.66
N THR A 4 9.38 -45.55 20.55
CA THR A 4 9.94 -45.70 19.21
C THR A 4 11.08 -44.72 18.96
N TRP A 5 12.19 -45.28 18.49
CA TRP A 5 13.44 -44.64 18.11
C TRP A 5 13.42 -44.05 16.70
N VAL A 6 14.27 -43.02 16.56
CA VAL A 6 14.84 -42.41 15.35
C VAL A 6 15.24 -43.44 14.28
N GLN A 7 14.95 -43.16 13.00
CA GLN A 7 15.68 -43.78 11.89
C GLN A 7 15.92 -42.83 10.70
N ARG A 8 17.18 -42.42 10.55
CA ARG A 8 17.81 -42.10 9.25
C ARG A 8 18.06 -43.42 8.52
N SER A 9 17.86 -43.46 7.20
CA SER A 9 18.56 -44.43 6.35
C SER A 9 18.84 -43.87 4.96
N GLN A 10 20.13 -43.82 4.62
CA GLN A 10 20.64 -43.93 3.25
C GLN A 10 20.53 -45.40 2.83
N ILE A 11 20.11 -45.70 1.60
CA ILE A 11 20.41 -46.98 0.94
C ILE A 11 20.79 -46.74 -0.52
N ASN A 12 21.88 -47.41 -0.89
CA ASN A 12 22.56 -47.46 -2.18
C ASN A 12 21.94 -48.52 -3.12
N CYS A 13 22.21 -48.35 -4.42
CA CYS A 13 21.87 -49.21 -5.57
C CYS A 13 22.11 -50.73 -5.40
N ARG A 14 21.20 -51.57 -5.97
CA ARG A 14 21.46 -52.48 -7.12
C ARG A 14 20.33 -53.50 -7.40
N ASN A 15 20.17 -53.82 -8.69
CA ASN A 15 19.43 -54.92 -9.35
C ASN A 15 17.90 -54.72 -9.47
N GLN A 16 17.22 -54.87 -10.61
CA GLN A 16 17.45 -55.73 -11.77
C GLN A 16 17.02 -55.08 -13.11
N CYS A 17 17.80 -55.39 -14.15
CA CYS A 17 17.45 -55.28 -15.57
C CYS A 17 16.53 -56.43 -16.02
N HIS A 18 15.54 -56.16 -16.87
CA HIS A 18 15.38 -56.88 -18.15
C HIS A 18 14.27 -56.28 -19.06
N LYS A 19 14.65 -56.06 -20.33
CA LYS A 19 13.88 -56.28 -21.59
C LYS A 19 12.68 -55.31 -21.88
N LEU A 20 12.49 -54.68 -23.05
CA LEU A 20 12.95 -54.89 -24.44
C LEU A 20 12.79 -53.61 -25.30
N GLN A 21 13.72 -53.46 -26.26
CA GLN A 21 13.55 -53.03 -27.66
C GLN A 21 13.22 -51.58 -28.08
N THR A 22 14.30 -50.89 -28.48
CA THR A 22 14.57 -50.29 -29.81
C THR A 22 13.41 -49.86 -30.72
N ALA A 23 13.36 -48.54 -31.00
CA ALA A 23 13.13 -48.01 -32.34
C ALA A 23 13.86 -46.65 -32.49
N ARG A 24 14.92 -46.62 -33.33
CA ARG A 24 15.50 -45.39 -33.89
C ARG A 24 14.67 -45.02 -35.10
N HIS A 25 14.18 -43.78 -35.24
CA HIS A 25 13.98 -43.15 -36.55
C HIS A 25 14.04 -41.62 -36.47
N HIS A 26 14.51 -41.07 -37.58
CA HIS A 26 14.92 -39.72 -37.95
C HIS A 26 14.21 -38.51 -37.32
N CYS A 27 15.00 -37.52 -36.89
CA CYS A 27 14.59 -36.12 -36.85
C CYS A 27 15.33 -35.35 -37.94
N SER A 28 14.58 -34.90 -38.95
CA SER A 28 14.98 -33.94 -39.96
C SER A 28 14.17 -32.66 -39.75
N ASN A 29 14.85 -31.52 -39.70
CA ASN A 29 14.27 -30.17 -39.64
C ASN A 29 13.32 -29.89 -40.82
N PRO A 30 12.34 -28.99 -40.64
CA PRO A 30 11.89 -28.12 -41.71
C PRO A 30 12.24 -26.65 -41.43
N ILE A 31 12.92 -26.08 -42.41
CA ILE A 31 13.14 -24.65 -42.62
C ILE A 31 11.82 -24.06 -43.13
N TYR A 32 11.31 -22.99 -42.49
CA TYR A 32 10.24 -22.18 -43.05
C TYR A 32 10.80 -20.85 -43.59
N THR A 33 10.72 -20.74 -44.92
CA THR A 33 11.00 -19.54 -45.72
C THR A 33 9.76 -18.65 -45.71
N PHE A 34 9.88 -17.39 -45.28
CA PHE A 34 8.82 -16.39 -45.46
C PHE A 34 9.11 -15.54 -46.70
N ILE A 35 8.15 -15.57 -47.62
CA ILE A 35 8.08 -14.77 -48.85
C ILE A 35 7.30 -13.48 -48.51
N LEU A 36 7.88 -12.33 -48.80
CA LEU A 36 7.22 -11.02 -48.77
C LEU A 36 6.52 -10.76 -50.10
N PRO A 37 5.30 -10.19 -50.13
CA PRO A 37 4.79 -9.50 -51.29
C PRO A 37 5.03 -7.99 -51.19
N SER A 38 5.53 -7.45 -52.30
CA SER A 38 5.67 -6.05 -52.64
C SER A 38 4.33 -5.42 -53.06
N SER A 39 4.03 -4.21 -52.58
CA SER A 39 3.28 -3.22 -53.37
C SER A 39 3.47 -1.80 -52.84
N SER A 40 3.89 -0.94 -53.76
CA SER A 40 4.22 0.48 -53.72
C SER A 40 3.03 1.38 -53.35
N PHE A 41 3.27 2.59 -52.81
CA PHE A 41 2.75 3.87 -53.33
C PHE A 41 3.29 5.11 -52.56
N ASN A 42 4.02 5.94 -53.32
CA ASN A 42 4.27 7.39 -53.29
C ASN A 42 4.32 8.22 -51.98
N PHE A 43 5.52 8.75 -51.71
CA PHE A 43 5.78 9.95 -50.91
C PHE A 43 5.91 11.19 -51.81
N SER A 44 5.24 12.29 -51.42
CA SER A 44 5.51 13.64 -51.93
C SER A 44 6.50 14.37 -51.02
N PHE A 45 7.45 15.07 -51.65
CA PHE A 45 8.45 15.96 -51.06
C PHE A 45 7.84 17.21 -50.41
N LEU A 46 8.40 17.68 -49.28
CA LEU A 46 8.97 19.04 -49.16
C LEU A 46 9.83 19.26 -47.89
N LEU A 47 11.05 19.76 -48.14
CA LEU A 47 12.05 20.50 -47.34
C LEU A 47 11.92 20.59 -45.79
N ILE A 48 13.06 20.42 -45.09
CA ILE A 48 13.79 21.51 -44.39
C ILE A 48 15.24 21.09 -44.04
N ARG A 49 16.12 22.07 -44.30
CA ARG A 49 17.58 22.28 -44.09
C ARG A 49 18.41 21.40 -43.13
N THR A 50 19.58 21.01 -43.66
CA THR A 50 20.81 20.59 -42.98
C THR A 50 21.76 21.75 -42.66
N VAL A 51 22.49 21.65 -41.53
CA VAL A 51 23.82 22.26 -41.28
C VAL A 51 24.61 21.19 -40.50
N ASP A 52 25.44 20.39 -41.16
CA ASP A 52 26.90 20.52 -41.38
C ASP A 52 27.78 20.36 -40.11
N MET A 53 28.56 19.28 -40.09
CA MET A 53 29.72 19.05 -39.23
C MET A 53 30.63 18.08 -39.97
N SER A 54 31.74 18.61 -40.49
CA SER A 54 32.72 17.89 -41.28
C SER A 54 34.12 18.05 -40.69
N PHE A 55 35.01 17.12 -41.08
CA PHE A 55 36.47 17.08 -40.90
C PHE A 55 37.01 16.52 -39.56
N ILE A 56 37.94 15.55 -39.48
CA ILE A 56 38.77 14.82 -40.47
C ILE A 56 39.21 13.47 -39.85
N ARG A 57 39.27 12.42 -40.68
CA ARG A 57 40.05 11.17 -40.50
C ARG A 57 41.34 11.25 -41.33
N ARG A 58 42.44 10.63 -40.86
CA ARG A 58 43.37 9.75 -41.63
C ARG A 58 44.51 9.28 -40.72
N THR A 59 44.61 7.99 -40.33
CA THR A 59 45.23 6.82 -40.99
C THR A 59 46.76 6.92 -41.14
N ILE A 60 47.52 5.95 -40.58
CA ILE A 60 48.42 4.99 -41.28
C ILE A 60 49.26 4.13 -40.30
N THR A 61 49.51 2.92 -40.78
CA THR A 61 50.07 1.63 -40.33
C THR A 61 51.54 1.53 -39.84
N LEU A 62 51.75 0.54 -38.95
CA LEU A 62 52.86 -0.43 -38.72
C LEU A 62 54.35 -0.01 -38.85
N SER A 63 55.17 -0.38 -37.86
CA SER A 63 56.32 -1.31 -38.02
C SER A 63 57.11 -1.55 -36.71
N THR A 64 57.74 -2.72 -36.64
CA THR A 64 58.47 -3.45 -35.59
C THR A 64 59.76 -2.82 -35.04
N ARG A 65 60.12 -3.14 -33.79
CA ARG A 65 61.36 -3.88 -33.37
C ARG A 65 61.66 -3.72 -31.86
N LEU A 66 61.89 -4.85 -31.19
CA LEU A 66 62.63 -4.95 -29.92
C LEU A 66 64.15 -4.98 -30.19
N PRO A 67 64.98 -4.68 -29.18
CA PRO A 67 65.90 -5.72 -28.75
C PRO A 67 66.09 -5.84 -27.23
N SER A 68 66.44 -7.06 -26.84
CA SER A 68 66.86 -7.54 -25.52
C SER A 68 68.37 -7.34 -25.27
N ILE A 69 68.78 -6.99 -24.05
CA ILE A 69 70.10 -7.31 -23.49
C ILE A 69 69.95 -7.74 -22.01
N ARG A 70 70.75 -8.73 -21.62
CA ARG A 70 70.72 -9.53 -20.39
C ARG A 70 72.07 -9.41 -19.66
N VAL A 71 72.08 -9.76 -18.36
CA VAL A 71 73.24 -10.09 -17.47
C VAL A 71 73.94 -8.87 -16.85
N SER A 72 74.12 -8.73 -15.52
CA SER A 72 74.98 -9.54 -14.63
C SER A 72 74.77 -9.22 -13.14
N SER A 73 75.01 -10.25 -12.32
CA SER A 73 75.07 -10.33 -10.85
C SER A 73 76.04 -9.39 -10.14
N SER A 74 75.70 -8.97 -8.91
CA SER A 74 76.56 -9.06 -7.71
C SER A 74 75.88 -8.49 -6.46
N ILE A 75 75.77 -9.31 -5.42
CA ILE A 75 75.38 -8.91 -4.05
C ILE A 75 76.58 -8.21 -3.38
N LYS A 76 76.36 -7.02 -2.78
CA LYS A 76 77.11 -6.55 -1.60
C LYS A 76 76.20 -5.71 -0.70
N TYR A 77 76.02 -6.17 0.53
CA TYR A 77 75.35 -5.49 1.63
C TYR A 77 76.41 -4.72 2.44
N ILE A 78 76.32 -3.39 2.52
CA ILE A 78 76.95 -2.57 3.59
C ILE A 78 76.02 -1.35 3.83
N PRO A 79 75.63 -1.05 5.08
CA PRO A 79 74.67 0.00 5.38
C PRO A 79 75.38 1.37 5.40
N ARG A 80 74.77 2.38 4.77
CA ARG A 80 75.11 3.78 5.04
C ARG A 80 73.82 4.55 5.27
N LEU A 81 73.67 4.98 6.53
CA LEU A 81 72.83 6.09 6.96
C LEU A 81 72.99 7.24 5.97
N ARG A 82 71.90 7.61 5.30
CA ARG A 82 71.75 8.88 4.60
C ARG A 82 70.44 9.50 5.03
N ASP A 83 70.58 10.73 5.50
CA ASP A 83 69.54 11.63 5.98
C ASP A 83 68.25 11.52 5.18
N ILE A 84 67.20 11.05 5.85
CA ILE A 84 65.84 11.22 5.37
C ILE A 84 65.56 12.72 5.48
N ARG A 85 65.70 13.42 4.36
CA ARG A 85 65.14 14.76 4.21
C ARG A 85 63.65 14.65 4.46
N HIS A 86 63.17 15.27 5.55
CA HIS A 86 61.76 15.53 5.73
C HIS A 86 61.28 16.40 4.56
N PHE A 87 60.63 15.77 3.57
CA PHE A 87 59.69 16.49 2.73
C PHE A 87 58.51 16.85 3.63
N GLN A 88 58.52 18.07 4.18
CA GLN A 88 57.28 18.71 4.59
C GLN A 88 56.45 18.93 3.32
N THR A 89 55.62 17.96 2.97
CA THR A 89 54.40 18.30 2.24
C THR A 89 53.56 19.07 3.22
N SER A 90 53.57 20.40 3.11
CA SER A 90 52.48 21.21 3.63
C SER A 90 51.22 20.65 3.00
N ARG A 91 50.49 19.80 3.74
CA ARG A 91 49.07 19.59 3.48
C ARG A 91 48.44 20.92 3.81
N THR A 92 48.36 21.80 2.83
CA THR A 92 47.24 22.72 2.74
C THR A 92 46.03 21.81 2.79
N LEU A 93 45.42 21.70 3.98
CA LEU A 93 44.03 21.30 4.09
C LEU A 93 43.29 22.34 3.25
N LEU A 94 43.03 22.01 1.99
CA LEU A 94 41.86 22.53 1.31
C LEU A 94 40.71 22.09 2.23
N GLU A 95 40.31 22.99 3.12
CA GLU A 95 39.02 22.87 3.79
C GLU A 95 38.03 22.63 2.66
N ALA A 96 37.48 21.41 2.63
CA ALA A 96 36.37 21.11 1.75
C ALA A 96 35.35 22.24 1.97
N PRO A 97 34.85 22.90 0.91
CA PRO A 97 33.91 24.00 1.08
C PRO A 97 32.79 23.49 2.00
N ARG A 98 32.63 24.13 3.17
CA ARG A 98 31.55 23.83 4.08
C ARG A 98 30.27 23.94 3.27
N ASN A 99 29.53 22.83 3.17
CA ASN A 99 28.24 22.82 2.50
C ASN A 99 27.35 23.85 3.24
N PRO A 100 26.96 24.97 2.61
CA PRO A 100 26.21 26.03 3.28
C PRO A 100 24.80 25.60 3.71
N TYR A 101 24.39 24.36 3.42
CA TYR A 101 23.11 23.76 3.82
C TYR A 101 23.18 22.87 5.07
N LYS A 102 24.30 22.83 5.81
CA LYS A 102 24.48 21.89 6.94
C LYS A 102 24.35 22.49 8.35
N ASP A 103 24.08 23.79 8.47
CA ASP A 103 24.16 24.52 9.75
C ASP A 103 22.80 24.85 10.40
N GLU A 104 21.71 24.18 10.04
CA GLU A 104 20.57 24.06 10.96
C GLU A 104 20.76 22.82 11.81
N GLU A 105 20.98 22.98 13.12
CA GLU A 105 20.96 21.86 14.07
C GLU A 105 19.62 21.14 13.92
N SER A 106 19.66 19.93 13.37
CA SER A 106 18.46 19.13 13.19
C SER A 106 17.73 18.96 14.53
N PRO A 107 16.39 19.08 14.57
CA PRO A 107 15.61 18.83 15.79
C PRO A 107 15.66 17.36 16.23
N ALA A 108 16.23 16.48 15.41
CA ALA A 108 16.28 15.05 15.66
C ALA A 108 17.17 14.69 16.85
N PRO A 109 16.71 13.74 17.68
CA PRO A 109 17.55 13.03 18.63
C PRO A 109 18.83 12.47 17.98
N LYS A 110 19.91 12.40 18.75
CA LYS A 110 21.18 11.82 18.29
C LYS A 110 21.18 10.32 18.52
N VAL A 111 21.70 9.58 17.53
CA VAL A 111 21.97 8.15 17.66
C VAL A 111 23.21 7.95 18.51
N ILE A 112 23.10 7.17 19.58
CA ILE A 112 24.23 6.81 20.44
C ILE A 112 24.64 5.37 20.10
N ARG A 113 25.87 5.19 19.65
CA ARG A 113 26.43 3.87 19.31
C ARG A 113 27.36 3.38 20.42
N GLY A 114 27.44 2.06 20.62
CA GLY A 114 28.35 1.44 21.59
C GLY A 114 27.82 1.37 23.03
N GLN A 115 26.58 1.80 23.28
CA GLN A 115 25.89 1.67 24.56
C GLN A 115 24.70 0.70 24.43
N SER A 116 24.13 0.29 25.57
CA SER A 116 22.88 -0.47 25.58
C SER A 116 21.77 0.32 24.87
N LYS A 117 20.96 -0.39 24.09
CA LYS A 117 19.74 0.16 23.48
C LYS A 117 18.54 0.08 24.41
N VAL A 118 18.64 -0.65 25.51
CA VAL A 118 17.53 -0.85 26.46
C VAL A 118 17.50 0.32 27.43
N TYR A 119 16.39 1.06 27.40
CA TYR A 119 16.11 2.20 28.27
C TYR A 119 15.23 1.75 29.43
N LYS A 120 15.34 2.45 30.57
CA LYS A 120 14.60 2.11 31.79
C LYS A 120 13.09 2.26 31.62
N ASN A 121 12.65 3.28 30.89
CA ASN A 121 11.25 3.61 30.69
C ASN A 121 11.07 4.48 29.43
N ALA A 122 9.80 4.65 29.04
CA ALA A 122 9.42 5.44 27.87
C ALA A 122 9.74 6.94 28.00
N ASP A 123 9.66 7.53 29.20
CA ASP A 123 9.94 8.95 29.41
C ASP A 123 11.40 9.29 29.11
N GLU A 124 12.34 8.48 29.59
CA GLU A 124 13.77 8.61 29.27
C GLU A 124 14.05 8.41 27.78
N ALA A 125 13.34 7.46 27.14
CA ALA A 125 13.53 7.17 25.74
C ALA A 125 13.05 8.30 24.81
N VAL A 126 12.11 9.15 25.23
CA VAL A 126 11.57 10.28 24.44
C VAL A 126 11.96 11.66 24.95
N ALA A 127 12.82 11.73 25.97
CA ALA A 127 13.17 12.98 26.67
C ALA A 127 13.80 14.03 25.75
N ASP A 128 14.58 13.62 24.76
CA ASP A 128 15.32 14.51 23.85
C ASP A 128 14.59 14.81 22.53
N VAL A 129 13.35 14.35 22.37
CA VAL A 129 12.49 14.75 21.24
C VAL A 129 12.20 16.26 21.36
N LYS A 130 12.35 17.02 20.28
CA LYS A 130 12.16 18.49 20.32
C LYS A 130 10.84 18.90 19.67
N SER A 131 10.29 20.04 20.09
CA SER A 131 9.20 20.69 19.36
C SER A 131 9.57 20.88 17.89
N GLY A 132 8.60 20.74 16.99
CA GLY A 132 8.86 20.78 15.54
C GLY A 132 9.36 19.48 14.92
N SER A 133 9.66 18.44 15.72
CA SER A 133 10.10 17.15 15.18
C SER A 133 9.05 16.50 14.29
N THR A 134 9.52 15.78 13.27
CA THR A 134 8.69 14.86 12.49
C THR A 134 8.68 13.47 13.12
N ILE A 135 7.53 13.04 13.63
CA ILE A 135 7.31 11.74 14.27
C ILE A 135 6.62 10.79 13.30
N LEU A 136 7.24 9.63 13.04
CA LEU A 136 6.63 8.53 12.31
C LEU A 136 6.00 7.57 13.33
N SER A 137 4.66 7.51 13.35
CA SER A 137 3.92 6.69 14.32
C SER A 137 3.36 5.45 13.62
N ALA A 138 3.90 4.28 13.95
CA ALA A 138 3.44 3.03 13.37
C ALA A 138 2.07 2.60 13.92
N GLY A 139 1.38 1.77 13.14
CA GLY A 139 0.08 1.18 13.48
C GLY A 139 -0.93 1.28 12.33
N PHE A 140 -2.00 0.50 12.45
CA PHE A 140 -3.16 0.53 11.55
C PHE A 140 -4.45 0.56 12.38
N GLY A 141 -5.15 1.69 12.38
CA GLY A 141 -6.13 1.97 13.44
C GLY A 141 -5.45 1.97 14.81
N LEU A 142 -5.89 1.10 15.72
CA LEU A 142 -5.27 0.86 17.03
C LEU A 142 -4.38 -0.41 17.08
N CYS A 143 -4.33 -1.19 16.00
CA CYS A 143 -3.45 -2.37 15.94
C CYS A 143 -2.00 -1.94 15.72
N GLY A 144 -1.10 -2.39 16.59
CA GLY A 144 0.34 -2.11 16.51
C GLY A 144 0.74 -0.68 16.86
N THR A 145 -0.13 0.12 17.48
CA THR A 145 0.22 1.46 17.96
C THR A 145 1.13 1.38 19.19
N ALA A 146 2.08 2.32 19.28
CA ALA A 146 3.02 2.41 20.40
C ALA A 146 2.44 3.23 21.56
N GLU A 147 1.39 2.71 22.21
CA GLU A 147 0.62 3.44 23.23
C GLU A 147 1.49 3.90 24.42
N THR A 148 2.50 3.13 24.81
CA THR A 148 3.40 3.48 25.93
C THR A 148 4.26 4.69 25.59
N LEU A 149 4.83 4.70 24.38
CA LEU A 149 5.63 5.82 23.86
C LEU A 149 4.76 7.06 23.58
N ILE A 150 3.56 6.88 23.03
CA ILE A 150 2.62 7.97 22.80
C ILE A 150 2.23 8.64 24.12
N ALA A 151 1.93 7.86 25.16
CA ALA A 151 1.62 8.39 26.49
C ALA A 151 2.81 9.14 27.11
N ALA A 152 4.06 8.70 26.87
CA ALA A 152 5.25 9.41 27.32
C ALA A 152 5.43 10.76 26.61
N LEU A 153 5.20 10.82 25.30
CA LEU A 153 5.19 12.07 24.54
C LEU A 153 4.08 13.01 25.02
N GLU A 154 2.90 12.47 25.33
CA GLU A 154 1.77 13.25 25.86
C GLU A 154 2.08 13.88 27.21
N ARG A 155 2.68 13.11 28.13
CA ARG A 155 3.04 13.57 29.49
C ARG A 155 3.98 14.77 29.51
N ARG A 156 4.76 14.98 28.45
CA ARG A 156 5.60 16.18 28.33
C ARG A 156 4.78 17.47 28.21
N GLY A 157 3.54 17.39 27.75
CA GLY A 157 2.66 18.55 27.63
C GLY A 157 3.02 19.48 26.47
N VAL A 158 2.08 20.35 26.14
CA VAL A 158 2.18 21.28 25.00
C VAL A 158 3.18 22.41 25.23
N GLU A 159 3.51 22.74 26.48
CA GLU A 159 4.53 23.76 26.78
C GLU A 159 5.95 23.25 26.44
N ASP A 160 6.25 21.98 26.69
CA ASP A 160 7.59 21.42 26.48
C ASP A 160 7.77 20.66 25.16
N LEU A 161 6.67 20.20 24.54
CA LEU A 161 6.72 19.43 23.29
C LEU A 161 5.50 19.74 22.42
N HIS A 162 5.68 20.57 21.40
CA HIS A 162 4.60 21.02 20.51
C HIS A 162 5.04 21.12 19.05
N SER A 163 4.13 21.57 18.19
CA SER A 163 4.37 21.79 16.76
C SER A 163 4.87 20.52 16.03
N LEU A 164 4.50 19.34 16.52
CA LEU A 164 4.92 18.08 15.92
C LEU A 164 4.24 17.89 14.56
N THR A 165 5.02 17.43 13.59
CA THR A 165 4.49 16.82 12.37
C THR A 165 4.41 15.32 12.58
N ALA A 166 3.24 14.73 12.50
CA ALA A 166 3.06 13.29 12.66
C ALA A 166 2.72 12.62 11.32
N VAL A 167 3.42 11.54 10.99
CA VAL A 167 3.13 10.69 9.83
C VAL A 167 2.62 9.36 10.34
N SER A 168 1.41 9.00 9.95
CA SER A 168 0.76 7.76 10.37
C SER A 168 -0.24 7.32 9.31
N ASN A 169 -0.67 6.06 9.33
CA ASN A 169 -1.80 5.68 8.49
C ASN A 169 -3.10 6.36 8.95
N ASN A 170 -3.33 6.34 10.26
CA ASN A 170 -4.50 6.86 10.94
C ASN A 170 -4.08 7.66 12.19
N ALA A 171 -4.92 8.58 12.64
CA ALA A 171 -4.67 9.36 13.84
C ALA A 171 -5.58 8.97 15.00
N GLY A 172 -5.61 7.66 15.31
CA GLY A 172 -6.47 7.08 16.34
C GLY A 172 -7.90 6.81 15.87
N ALA A 173 -8.77 6.48 16.83
CA ALA A 173 -10.16 6.07 16.61
C ALA A 173 -11.15 6.99 17.36
N SER A 174 -12.42 6.60 17.41
CA SER A 174 -13.45 7.21 18.27
C SER A 174 -13.19 6.98 19.76
N ILE A 175 -12.50 5.88 20.10
CA ILE A 175 -12.03 5.56 21.45
C ILE A 175 -10.61 6.14 21.61
N PRO A 176 -10.24 6.68 22.80
CA PRO A 176 -8.89 7.18 23.05
C PRO A 176 -7.80 6.14 22.76
N GLY A 177 -6.88 6.45 21.84
CA GLY A 177 -5.78 5.57 21.45
C GLY A 177 -5.05 6.10 20.22
N GLY A 178 -3.81 5.66 20.05
CA GLY A 178 -2.90 6.16 19.02
C GLY A 178 -2.69 7.67 19.15
N LEU A 179 -2.53 8.35 18.02
CA LEU A 179 -2.26 9.80 17.98
C LEU A 179 -3.41 10.69 18.47
N SER A 180 -4.54 10.13 18.90
CA SER A 180 -5.64 10.94 19.46
C SER A 180 -5.18 11.73 20.69
N ALA A 181 -4.30 11.15 21.53
CA ALA A 181 -3.73 11.78 22.72
C ALA A 181 -3.00 13.09 22.36
N LEU A 182 -2.00 13.00 21.47
CA LEU A 182 -1.21 14.17 21.03
C LEU A 182 -2.03 15.19 20.23
N THR A 183 -3.06 14.71 19.54
CA THR A 183 -4.02 15.58 18.85
C THR A 183 -4.86 16.35 19.86
N GLN A 184 -5.33 15.71 20.94
CA GLN A 184 -6.15 16.34 21.98
C GLN A 184 -5.36 17.36 22.78
N SER A 185 -4.18 16.98 23.26
CA SER A 185 -3.26 17.84 24.02
C SER A 185 -2.75 19.05 23.24
N GLY A 186 -2.85 19.03 21.89
CA GLY A 186 -2.44 20.15 21.03
C GLY A 186 -0.97 20.13 20.65
N GLN A 187 -0.27 19.02 20.89
CA GLN A 187 1.16 18.88 20.59
C GLN A 187 1.43 18.67 19.10
N VAL A 188 0.44 18.17 18.35
CA VAL A 188 0.52 17.96 16.89
C VAL A 188 -0.11 19.14 16.15
N ASN A 189 0.62 19.72 15.19
CA ASN A 189 0.13 20.81 14.34
C ASN A 189 -0.05 20.42 12.86
N ARG A 190 0.55 19.30 12.44
CA ARG A 190 0.51 18.79 11.06
C ARG A 190 0.48 17.27 11.07
N LEU A 191 -0.32 16.71 10.18
CA LEU A 191 -0.48 15.27 10.00
C LEU A 191 -0.34 14.90 8.52
N ILE A 192 0.32 13.78 8.23
CA ILE A 192 0.25 13.10 6.93
C ILE A 192 -0.46 11.77 7.17
N LEU A 193 -1.64 11.60 6.57
CA LEU A 193 -2.55 10.47 6.82
C LEU A 193 -3.15 9.93 5.52
N SER A 194 -3.51 8.64 5.51
CA SER A 194 -4.34 8.09 4.43
C SER A 194 -5.83 8.23 4.73
N PHE A 195 -6.16 8.19 6.02
CA PHE A 195 -7.54 8.17 6.49
C PHE A 195 -7.66 8.77 7.89
N ILE A 196 -8.43 9.85 8.01
CA ILE A 196 -8.75 10.57 9.25
C ILE A 196 -9.58 9.68 10.20
N GLY A 197 -10.47 8.87 9.63
CA GLY A 197 -11.28 7.90 10.38
C GLY A 197 -12.37 8.51 11.25
N SER A 198 -12.56 7.91 12.42
CA SER A 198 -13.65 8.20 13.37
C SER A 198 -13.26 9.25 14.44
N ASN A 199 -12.06 9.84 14.35
CA ASN A 199 -11.57 10.85 15.28
C ASN A 199 -12.21 12.23 15.02
N LYS A 200 -13.36 12.48 15.69
CA LYS A 200 -14.11 13.74 15.59
C LYS A 200 -13.33 14.97 16.06
N ILE A 201 -12.37 14.80 16.97
CA ILE A 201 -11.57 15.90 17.51
C ILE A 201 -10.57 16.38 16.46
N LEU A 202 -9.89 15.44 15.80
CA LEU A 202 -9.00 15.76 14.69
C LEU A 202 -9.76 16.47 13.57
N GLU A 203 -10.91 15.92 13.19
CA GLU A 203 -11.81 16.50 12.19
C GLU A 203 -12.18 17.95 12.51
N LYS A 204 -12.63 18.20 13.74
CA LYS A 204 -12.94 19.55 14.22
C LYS A 204 -11.73 20.47 14.15
N LYS A 205 -10.56 20.04 14.63
CA LYS A 205 -9.33 20.85 14.60
C LYS A 205 -8.85 21.15 13.18
N TYR A 206 -9.08 20.25 12.23
CA TYR A 206 -8.76 20.47 10.82
C TYR A 206 -9.70 21.52 10.18
N LEU A 207 -11.01 21.40 10.40
CA LEU A 207 -12.00 22.38 9.92
C LEU A 207 -11.76 23.78 10.52
N GLU A 208 -11.39 23.86 11.79
CA GLU A 208 -11.04 25.11 12.47
C GLU A 208 -9.66 25.68 12.05
N GLY A 209 -8.91 24.97 11.21
CA GLY A 209 -7.58 25.39 10.75
C GLY A 209 -6.44 25.26 11.76
N LYS A 210 -6.72 24.65 12.91
CA LYS A 210 -5.72 24.43 13.99
C LYS A 210 -4.69 23.38 13.60
N ILE A 211 -5.08 22.38 12.81
CA ILE A 211 -4.21 21.32 12.32
C ILE A 211 -4.18 21.30 10.80
N ALA A 212 -2.99 21.11 10.22
CA ALA A 212 -2.84 20.79 8.81
C ALA A 212 -2.90 19.27 8.60
N ILE A 213 -3.59 18.82 7.54
CA ILE A 213 -3.65 17.41 7.14
C ILE A 213 -3.26 17.31 5.66
N GLU A 214 -2.13 16.68 5.37
CA GLU A 214 -1.84 16.15 4.03
C GLU A 214 -2.48 14.76 3.91
N LEU A 215 -3.52 14.65 3.09
CA LEU A 215 -4.02 13.34 2.71
C LEU A 215 -3.14 12.71 1.63
N CYS A 216 -2.71 11.49 1.88
CA CYS A 216 -1.89 10.73 0.95
C CYS A 216 -2.38 9.27 0.89
N PRO A 217 -2.57 8.68 -0.31
CA PRO A 217 -2.99 7.29 -0.45
C PRO A 217 -2.14 6.34 0.38
N GLN A 218 -2.76 5.32 0.97
CA GLN A 218 -2.10 4.46 1.94
C GLN A 218 -0.86 3.77 1.39
N GLY A 219 -0.93 3.24 0.17
CA GLY A 219 0.21 2.62 -0.49
C GLY A 219 1.28 3.63 -0.87
N THR A 220 0.89 4.86 -1.18
CA THR A 220 1.85 5.95 -1.44
C THR A 220 2.58 6.36 -0.16
N ILE A 221 1.90 6.48 0.99
CA ILE A 221 2.57 6.74 2.29
C ILE A 221 3.57 5.61 2.59
N ALA A 222 3.16 4.35 2.46
CA ALA A 222 4.01 3.20 2.73
C ALA A 222 5.27 3.23 1.84
N GLU A 223 5.11 3.50 0.55
CA GLU A 223 6.23 3.53 -0.39
C GLU A 223 7.12 4.77 -0.21
N ARG A 224 6.56 5.94 0.13
CA ARG A 224 7.33 7.15 0.48
C ARG A 224 8.21 6.92 1.72
N LEU A 225 7.72 6.19 2.71
CA LEU A 225 8.49 5.79 3.89
C LEU A 225 9.58 4.78 3.53
N ARG A 226 9.23 3.72 2.79
CA ARG A 226 10.21 2.74 2.28
C ARG A 226 11.34 3.42 1.51
N ALA A 227 11.00 4.31 0.57
CA ALA A 227 11.96 5.08 -0.21
C ALA A 227 12.87 5.93 0.68
N GLY A 228 12.29 6.60 1.69
CA GLY A 228 13.03 7.39 2.67
C GLY A 228 14.09 6.61 3.42
N GLY A 229 13.76 5.39 3.86
CA GLY A 229 14.70 4.49 4.52
C GLY A 229 15.68 3.78 3.58
N ALA A 230 15.35 3.69 2.30
CA ALA A 230 16.22 3.09 1.27
C ALA A 230 17.17 4.08 0.60
N GLY A 231 17.11 5.38 0.95
CA GLY A 231 17.91 6.41 0.29
C GLY A 231 17.43 6.77 -1.12
N ILE A 232 16.18 6.44 -1.46
CA ILE A 232 15.54 6.78 -2.73
C ILE A 232 14.79 8.11 -2.52
N PRO A 233 15.16 9.21 -3.19
CA PRO A 233 14.57 10.52 -2.92
C PRO A 233 13.14 10.67 -3.45
N ALA A 234 12.80 9.97 -4.53
CA ALA A 234 11.48 9.97 -5.15
C ALA A 234 11.28 8.71 -6.01
N PHE A 235 10.02 8.36 -6.28
CA PHE A 235 9.62 7.26 -7.16
C PHE A 235 8.33 7.63 -7.92
N TYR A 236 7.97 6.84 -8.92
CA TYR A 236 6.73 7.01 -9.70
C TYR A 236 5.67 5.97 -9.32
N THR A 237 4.40 6.37 -9.27
CA THR A 237 3.25 5.49 -8.97
C THR A 237 2.04 5.86 -9.83
N PRO A 238 1.21 4.90 -10.29
CA PRO A 238 -0.04 5.21 -10.99
C PRO A 238 -1.16 5.61 -10.01
N THR A 239 -0.95 5.44 -8.70
CA THR A 239 -1.93 5.76 -7.65
C THR A 239 -2.33 7.25 -7.71
N GLY A 240 -3.63 7.50 -7.80
CA GLY A 240 -4.20 8.85 -7.75
C GLY A 240 -3.97 9.67 -9.02
N ILE A 241 -3.60 9.04 -10.13
CA ILE A 241 -3.47 9.69 -11.45
C ILE A 241 -4.76 9.59 -12.25
N ILE A 242 -4.96 10.55 -13.16
CA ILE A 242 -5.92 10.45 -14.27
C ILE A 242 -5.21 10.53 -15.63
N HIS A 243 -5.78 9.81 -16.61
CA HIS A 243 -5.34 9.76 -17.99
C HIS A 243 -5.66 11.05 -18.75
N PHE A 244 -4.72 11.53 -19.56
CA PHE A 244 -4.93 12.65 -20.48
C PHE A 244 -5.52 12.12 -21.77
N THR A 245 -6.80 12.42 -22.06
CA THR A 245 -7.27 12.35 -23.46
C THR A 245 -7.22 13.74 -24.07
N GLN A 246 -6.31 13.93 -25.02
CA GLN A 246 -6.28 15.15 -25.83
C GLN A 246 -7.54 15.18 -26.72
N LYS A 247 -8.49 16.09 -26.44
CA LYS A 247 -9.59 16.42 -27.37
C LYS A 247 -9.27 17.74 -28.06
N GLY A 248 -8.58 17.66 -29.21
CA GLY A 248 -8.22 18.83 -30.00
C GLY A 248 -7.11 19.70 -29.36
N VAL A 249 -7.27 21.03 -29.40
CA VAL A 249 -6.26 22.00 -28.92
C VAL A 249 -6.41 22.32 -27.42
N LEU A 250 -7.50 21.85 -26.76
CA LEU A 250 -7.77 22.12 -25.35
C LEU A 250 -7.37 20.92 -24.49
N MET A 251 -6.25 21.07 -23.77
CA MET A 251 -5.81 20.11 -22.77
C MET A 251 -6.59 20.37 -21.46
N VAL A 252 -7.69 19.65 -21.23
CA VAL A 252 -8.43 19.74 -19.96
C VAL A 252 -7.76 18.80 -18.96
N MET A 253 -7.06 19.37 -17.97
CA MET A 253 -6.56 18.62 -16.82
C MET A 253 -7.74 18.20 -15.94
N ILE A 254 -8.24 16.98 -16.14
CA ILE A 254 -9.09 16.33 -15.13
C ILE A 254 -8.15 15.39 -14.39
N GLY A 255 -7.44 15.87 -13.37
CA GLY A 255 -6.64 15.03 -12.46
C GLY A 255 -7.44 14.73 -11.19
N THR A 256 -7.10 13.68 -10.43
CA THR A 256 -7.69 13.55 -9.09
C THR A 256 -7.32 14.79 -8.28
N LEU A 257 -8.09 15.12 -7.25
CA LEU A 257 -7.73 16.27 -6.40
C LEU A 257 -6.37 16.08 -5.71
N LEU A 258 -5.89 14.84 -5.59
CA LEU A 258 -4.53 14.55 -5.13
C LEU A 258 -3.48 15.02 -6.15
N GLN A 259 -3.63 14.63 -7.41
CA GLN A 259 -2.68 14.99 -8.48
C GLN A 259 -2.63 16.52 -8.68
N THR A 260 -3.79 17.18 -8.68
CA THR A 260 -3.91 18.62 -8.93
C THR A 260 -3.59 19.49 -7.71
N GLY A 261 -3.37 18.90 -6.53
CA GLY A 261 -3.22 19.65 -5.28
C GLY A 261 -4.52 20.32 -4.81
N GLY A 262 -5.67 19.88 -5.32
CA GLY A 262 -6.99 20.41 -5.02
C GLY A 262 -7.53 20.03 -3.63
N ILE A 263 -6.89 19.08 -2.92
CA ILE A 263 -7.21 18.79 -1.51
C ILE A 263 -6.50 19.83 -0.63
N PRO A 264 -7.22 20.68 0.13
CA PRO A 264 -6.60 21.62 1.04
C PRO A 264 -5.75 20.91 2.10
N THR A 265 -4.58 21.46 2.41
CA THR A 265 -3.73 20.97 3.50
C THR A 265 -4.12 21.63 4.83
N ARG A 266 -4.55 22.90 4.80
CA ARG A 266 -5.03 23.63 5.98
C ARG A 266 -6.19 24.54 5.58
N LEU A 267 -7.27 24.45 6.34
CA LEU A 267 -8.43 25.32 6.21
C LEU A 267 -8.31 26.50 7.18
N GLY A 268 -9.11 27.53 6.98
CA GLY A 268 -9.27 28.69 7.83
C GLY A 268 -10.75 28.93 8.13
N PRO A 269 -11.07 29.99 8.89
CA PRO A 269 -12.46 30.36 9.09
C PRO A 269 -13.15 30.62 7.73
N PRO A 270 -14.47 30.38 7.64
CA PRO A 270 -15.23 30.79 6.47
C PRO A 270 -15.15 32.32 6.29
N ASP A 271 -15.10 32.77 5.04
CA ASP A 271 -15.14 34.21 4.74
C ASP A 271 -16.53 34.79 5.12
N GLU A 272 -16.58 36.09 5.45
CA GLU A 272 -17.84 36.76 5.80
C GLU A 272 -18.88 36.60 4.66
N GLY A 273 -20.00 35.94 4.95
CA GLY A 273 -21.07 35.66 3.98
C GLY A 273 -20.93 34.34 3.21
N SER A 274 -19.84 33.58 3.39
CA SER A 274 -19.65 32.24 2.79
C SER A 274 -19.90 31.12 3.81
N LYS A 275 -20.41 29.97 3.32
CA LYS A 275 -20.47 28.72 4.10
C LYS A 275 -19.21 27.87 3.94
N GLU A 276 -18.30 28.24 3.04
CA GLU A 276 -17.08 27.48 2.75
C GLU A 276 -15.88 28.04 3.51
N ASN A 277 -15.07 27.13 4.07
CA ASN A 277 -13.86 27.49 4.78
C ASN A 277 -12.80 28.02 3.81
N LYS A 278 -12.14 29.12 4.18
CA LYS A 278 -11.00 29.64 3.41
C LYS A 278 -9.87 28.60 3.37
N VAL A 279 -9.21 28.45 2.23
CA VAL A 279 -8.01 27.58 2.13
C VAL A 279 -6.78 28.37 2.56
N LEU A 280 -6.17 28.00 3.69
CA LEU A 280 -4.93 28.62 4.21
C LEU A 280 -3.66 27.98 3.62
N GLU A 281 -3.66 26.66 3.47
CA GLU A 281 -2.59 25.93 2.78
C GLU A 281 -3.21 25.01 1.72
N LYS A 282 -2.78 25.15 0.47
CA LYS A 282 -3.24 24.29 -0.64
C LYS A 282 -2.52 22.93 -0.60
N GLY A 283 -3.08 21.95 -1.32
CA GLY A 283 -2.38 20.71 -1.62
C GLY A 283 -1.22 20.95 -2.59
N GLN A 284 -0.28 20.01 -2.63
CA GLN A 284 0.83 20.07 -3.57
C GLN A 284 0.46 19.38 -4.88
N VAL A 285 0.70 20.06 -6.00
CA VAL A 285 0.60 19.45 -7.33
C VAL A 285 1.66 18.36 -7.47
N ARG A 286 1.27 17.20 -8.00
CA ARG A 286 2.20 16.10 -8.27
C ARG A 286 2.76 16.21 -9.69
N GLU A 287 4.08 16.14 -9.84
CA GLU A 287 4.72 16.00 -11.14
C GLU A 287 4.26 14.68 -11.77
N THR A 288 3.99 14.67 -13.06
CA THR A 288 3.60 13.45 -13.79
C THR A 288 4.54 13.14 -14.94
N ARG A 289 4.75 11.86 -15.22
CA ARG A 289 5.45 11.36 -16.41
C ARG A 289 4.73 10.17 -17.00
N GLU A 290 4.92 9.96 -18.30
CA GLU A 290 4.41 8.79 -19.00
C GLU A 290 5.49 7.71 -19.07
N PHE A 291 5.10 6.47 -18.78
CA PHE A 291 5.90 5.26 -18.96
C PHE A 291 4.99 4.21 -19.59
N ASP A 292 5.43 3.60 -20.68
CA ASP A 292 4.69 2.52 -21.38
C ASP A 292 3.23 2.90 -21.72
N GLY A 293 3.00 4.15 -22.13
CA GLY A 293 1.66 4.66 -22.47
C GLY A 293 0.74 4.94 -21.26
N LYS A 294 1.27 4.86 -20.04
CA LYS A 294 0.54 5.14 -18.79
C LYS A 294 1.15 6.31 -18.04
N THR A 295 0.31 7.15 -17.46
CA THR A 295 0.74 8.30 -16.65
C THR A 295 0.99 7.86 -15.20
N TYR A 296 2.07 8.35 -14.60
CA TYR A 296 2.45 8.12 -13.20
C TYR A 296 2.73 9.45 -12.50
N SER A 297 2.45 9.55 -11.19
CA SER A 297 2.84 10.67 -10.33
C SER A 297 4.20 10.40 -9.69
N MET A 298 5.05 11.43 -9.64
CA MET A 298 6.25 11.42 -8.82
C MET A 298 5.88 11.71 -7.37
N GLU A 299 6.28 10.82 -6.47
CA GLU A 299 6.09 10.94 -5.03
C GLU A 299 7.44 11.02 -4.33
N LYS A 300 7.60 12.01 -3.44
CA LYS A 300 8.85 12.25 -2.71
C LYS A 300 8.89 11.42 -1.44
N ALA A 301 10.07 10.89 -1.12
CA ALA A 301 10.29 10.15 0.11
C ALA A 301 9.94 10.96 1.36
N ILE A 302 9.41 10.28 2.37
CA ILE A 302 9.18 10.82 3.71
C ILE A 302 10.31 10.34 4.60
N LYS A 303 10.89 11.26 5.38
CA LYS A 303 11.85 10.96 6.43
C LYS A 303 11.37 11.55 7.75
N GLY A 304 11.61 10.85 8.83
CA GLY A 304 11.29 11.29 10.19
C GLY A 304 12.53 11.67 10.97
N ASP A 305 12.32 12.48 12.01
CA ASP A 305 13.33 12.67 13.05
C ASP A 305 13.28 11.51 14.04
N VAL A 306 12.07 11.06 14.38
CA VAL A 306 11.84 9.94 15.30
C VAL A 306 10.80 8.99 14.71
N ALA A 307 11.02 7.68 14.82
CA ALA A 307 9.99 6.67 14.62
C ALA A 307 9.62 6.03 15.96
N ILE A 308 8.32 5.87 16.22
CA ILE A 308 7.79 5.13 17.36
C ILE A 308 6.99 3.92 16.85
N LEU A 309 7.30 2.75 17.39
CA LEU A 309 6.68 1.49 16.97
C LEU A 309 6.53 0.51 18.14
N ARG A 310 5.62 -0.45 17.99
CA ARG A 310 5.42 -1.55 18.93
C ARG A 310 5.82 -2.88 18.27
N ALA A 311 6.53 -3.72 19.00
CA ALA A 311 6.91 -5.06 18.55
C ALA A 311 6.57 -6.13 19.60
N TRP A 312 6.34 -7.35 19.12
CA TRP A 312 6.01 -8.49 19.99
C TRP A 312 7.24 -8.97 20.76
N LYS A 313 8.37 -9.17 20.06
CA LYS A 313 9.66 -9.50 20.66
C LYS A 313 10.73 -8.58 20.11
N VAL A 314 11.63 -8.14 21.00
CA VAL A 314 12.83 -7.40 20.62
C VAL A 314 14.00 -7.94 21.42
N ASP A 315 15.09 -8.32 20.75
CA ASP A 315 16.31 -8.68 21.47
C ASP A 315 17.12 -7.45 21.89
N GLU A 316 18.08 -7.60 22.81
CA GLU A 316 18.89 -6.48 23.31
C GLU A 316 19.76 -5.81 22.22
N ALA A 317 19.98 -6.49 21.08
CA ALA A 317 20.65 -5.92 19.91
C ALA A 317 19.70 -5.06 19.04
N GLY A 318 18.39 -5.13 19.30
CA GLY A 318 17.34 -4.40 18.62
C GLY A 318 16.64 -5.16 17.50
N ASN A 319 16.92 -6.45 17.31
CA ASN A 319 16.21 -7.24 16.29
C ASN A 319 14.76 -7.42 16.71
N CYS A 320 13.82 -7.04 15.84
CA CYS A 320 12.39 -7.13 16.13
C CYS A 320 11.71 -8.28 15.39
N GLN A 321 10.80 -8.92 16.11
CA GLN A 321 9.77 -9.80 15.57
C GLN A 321 8.40 -9.18 15.87
N PHE A 322 7.59 -9.02 14.82
CA PHE A 322 6.22 -8.53 14.90
C PHE A 322 5.24 -9.70 14.86
N ARG A 323 4.03 -9.49 15.37
CA ARG A 323 2.97 -10.50 15.38
C ARG A 323 1.85 -10.10 14.42
N TYR A 324 1.60 -10.94 13.42
CA TYR A 324 0.53 -10.78 12.44
C TYR A 324 0.42 -9.34 11.87
N THR A 325 -0.73 -8.68 12.03
CA THR A 325 -1.01 -7.35 11.46
C THR A 325 -0.46 -6.19 12.28
N THR A 326 0.31 -6.45 13.33
CA THR A 326 1.09 -5.38 13.98
C THR A 326 2.30 -4.96 13.13
N ARG A 327 2.75 -5.81 12.19
CA ARG A 327 3.92 -5.53 11.34
C ARG A 327 3.72 -4.27 10.50
N THR A 328 2.62 -4.18 9.73
CA THR A 328 2.16 -3.00 8.96
C THR A 328 3.25 -1.96 8.64
N PHE A 329 3.22 -0.80 9.30
CA PHE A 329 4.13 0.33 9.07
C PHE A 329 5.41 0.28 9.89
N GLY A 330 5.52 -0.62 10.88
CA GLY A 330 6.63 -0.68 11.83
C GLY A 330 8.01 -0.74 11.16
N PRO A 331 8.29 -1.77 10.35
CA PRO A 331 9.58 -1.90 9.67
C PRO A 331 9.94 -0.72 8.78
N ILE A 332 8.98 -0.18 8.02
CA ILE A 332 9.25 0.88 7.04
C ILE A 332 9.42 2.25 7.69
N MET A 333 8.72 2.53 8.80
CA MET A 333 8.90 3.78 9.56
C MET A 333 10.22 3.79 10.33
N ALA A 334 10.60 2.67 10.97
CA ALA A 334 11.88 2.56 11.66
C ALA A 334 13.06 2.85 10.71
N LYS A 335 13.00 2.31 9.49
CA LYS A 335 14.03 2.55 8.45
C LYS A 335 14.08 4.01 7.98
N ALA A 336 12.96 4.74 8.06
CA ALA A 336 12.82 6.10 7.51
C ALA A 336 13.09 7.23 8.52
N ALA A 337 13.39 6.91 9.78
CA ALA A 337 13.70 7.90 10.81
C ALA A 337 15.20 7.96 11.13
N LYS A 338 15.63 9.09 11.71
CA LYS A 338 16.99 9.23 12.24
C LYS A 338 17.19 8.46 13.54
N VAL A 339 16.18 8.43 14.40
CA VAL A 339 16.14 7.61 15.63
C VAL A 339 14.86 6.79 15.65
N ALA A 340 14.97 5.47 15.84
CA ALA A 340 13.81 4.62 16.04
C ALA A 340 13.73 4.09 17.47
N ILE A 341 12.54 4.24 18.07
CA ILE A 341 12.21 3.84 19.43
C ILE A 341 11.13 2.76 19.36
N VAL A 342 11.44 1.57 19.87
CA VAL A 342 10.49 0.46 19.91
C VAL A 342 10.06 0.18 21.34
N GLU A 343 8.74 0.14 21.57
CA GLU A 343 8.19 -0.51 22.75
C GLU A 343 8.01 -2.01 22.46
N ALA A 344 8.53 -2.86 23.35
CA ALA A 344 8.54 -4.30 23.19
C ALA A 344 7.65 -4.95 24.25
N GLU A 345 6.75 -5.84 23.81
CA GLU A 345 5.99 -6.68 24.75
C GLU A 345 6.90 -7.67 25.47
N ASN A 346 7.92 -8.17 24.76
CA ASN A 346 8.89 -9.10 25.30
C ASN A 346 10.30 -8.65 24.88
N ILE A 347 11.06 -8.12 25.83
CA ILE A 347 12.50 -7.91 25.65
C ILE A 347 13.20 -9.24 25.96
N VAL A 348 13.96 -9.76 25.01
CA VAL A 348 14.56 -11.10 25.10
C VAL A 348 16.10 -11.04 24.96
N PRO A 349 16.84 -12.03 25.49
CA PRO A 349 18.29 -12.10 25.27
C PRO A 349 18.65 -12.26 23.80
N ILE A 350 19.82 -11.76 23.41
CA ILE A 350 20.38 -11.94 22.06
C ILE A 350 20.43 -13.43 21.70
N GLY A 351 19.98 -13.78 20.49
CA GLY A 351 19.89 -15.16 20.02
C GLY A 351 18.57 -15.87 20.32
N SER A 352 17.64 -15.23 21.06
CA SER A 352 16.31 -15.78 21.32
C SER A 352 15.36 -15.74 20.11
N ILE A 353 15.67 -14.91 19.12
CA ILE A 353 14.94 -14.84 17.84
C ILE A 353 15.83 -15.49 16.79
N ALA A 354 15.33 -16.51 16.10
CA ALA A 354 16.09 -17.15 15.03
C ALA A 354 16.39 -16.11 13.92
N PRO A 355 17.59 -16.10 13.32
CA PRO A 355 17.95 -15.08 12.33
C PRO A 355 16.98 -14.97 11.14
N ALA A 356 16.39 -16.09 10.71
CA ALA A 356 15.42 -16.12 9.62
C ALA A 356 14.03 -15.54 10.01
N ASP A 357 13.75 -15.43 11.30
CA ASP A 357 12.48 -14.94 11.83
C ASP A 357 12.55 -13.45 12.24
N ILE A 358 13.70 -12.81 12.02
CA ILE A 358 13.89 -11.36 12.27
C ILE A 358 13.19 -10.58 11.17
N HIS A 359 12.12 -9.85 11.54
CA HIS A 359 11.36 -9.03 10.60
C HIS A 359 12.01 -7.65 10.39
N LEU A 360 12.68 -7.10 11.41
CA LEU A 360 13.42 -5.84 11.34
C LEU A 360 14.78 -6.02 12.04
N PRO A 361 15.89 -5.98 11.28
CA PRO A 361 17.23 -6.08 11.87
C PRO A 361 17.53 -4.90 12.80
N GLY A 362 18.24 -5.18 13.89
CA GLY A 362 18.49 -4.22 14.96
C GLY A 362 19.30 -2.99 14.57
N ILE A 363 19.94 -2.96 13.39
CA ILE A 363 20.60 -1.76 12.87
C ILE A 363 19.65 -0.56 12.74
N TYR A 364 18.36 -0.82 12.54
CA TYR A 364 17.32 0.19 12.39
C TYR A 364 16.66 0.60 13.70
N ILE A 365 17.06 0.01 14.83
CA ILE A 365 16.52 0.31 16.17
C ILE A 365 17.61 0.93 17.02
N ASP A 366 17.29 2.07 17.64
CA ASP A 366 18.21 2.82 18.46
C ASP A 366 17.84 2.75 19.96
N ARG A 367 16.55 2.63 20.28
CA ARG A 367 16.05 2.60 21.66
C ARG A 367 14.96 1.55 21.83
N ILE A 368 15.02 0.81 22.93
CA ILE A 368 14.10 -0.27 23.31
C ILE A 368 13.54 0.04 24.69
N VAL A 369 12.22 -0.02 24.85
CA VAL A 369 11.55 0.12 26.14
C VAL A 369 10.51 -0.99 26.34
N PRO A 370 10.17 -1.36 27.58
CA PRO A 370 9.05 -2.26 27.81
C PRO A 370 7.72 -1.59 27.45
N ALA A 371 6.84 -2.32 26.78
CA ALA A 371 5.45 -1.90 26.59
C ALA A 371 4.70 -2.05 27.92
N THR A 372 4.15 -0.97 28.46
CA THR A 372 3.42 -0.97 29.74
C THR A 372 1.94 -0.69 29.59
N VAL A 373 1.49 -0.28 28.40
CA VAL A 373 0.09 -0.05 28.06
C VAL A 373 -0.47 -1.23 27.27
N GLU A 374 -1.63 -1.73 27.69
CA GLU A 374 -2.34 -2.82 27.02
C GLU A 374 -2.85 -2.42 25.62
N LYS A 375 -3.00 -3.42 24.76
CA LYS A 375 -3.53 -3.25 23.40
C LYS A 375 -5.01 -2.93 23.46
N LYS A 376 -5.48 -2.12 22.52
CA LYS A 376 -6.89 -1.72 22.40
C LYS A 376 -7.49 -2.26 21.11
N LEU A 377 -8.73 -2.73 21.20
CA LEU A 377 -9.54 -3.14 20.04
C LEU A 377 -10.47 -1.99 19.65
N GLU A 378 -10.46 -1.62 18.37
CA GLU A 378 -11.39 -0.62 17.84
C GLU A 378 -12.78 -1.22 17.60
N LEU A 379 -12.85 -2.34 16.88
CA LEU A 379 -14.08 -3.08 16.61
C LEU A 379 -13.89 -4.56 16.93
N LYS A 380 -14.34 -4.98 18.11
CA LYS A 380 -14.45 -6.39 18.46
C LYS A 380 -15.63 -6.99 17.69
N THR A 381 -15.34 -7.93 16.79
CA THR A 381 -16.33 -8.62 15.97
C THR A 381 -16.15 -10.11 16.14
N THR A 382 -17.18 -10.78 16.67
CA THR A 382 -17.18 -12.22 16.90
C THR A 382 -18.24 -12.93 16.07
N ARG A 383 -18.02 -14.22 15.79
CA ARG A 383 -19.07 -15.07 15.23
C ARG A 383 -20.16 -15.29 16.28
N ARG A 384 -21.41 -15.32 15.84
CA ARG A 384 -22.53 -15.65 16.73
C ARG A 384 -22.44 -17.12 17.16
N PRO A 385 -22.77 -17.46 18.42
CA PRO A 385 -22.86 -18.85 18.86
C PRO A 385 -23.88 -19.65 18.04
N GLU A 386 -23.56 -20.91 17.75
CA GLU A 386 -24.49 -21.81 17.06
C GLU A 386 -25.82 -21.93 17.83
N GLY A 387 -26.94 -21.79 17.14
CA GLY A 387 -28.29 -21.93 17.72
C GLY A 387 -28.98 -20.62 18.13
N GLN A 388 -28.26 -19.48 18.21
CA GLN A 388 -28.93 -18.17 18.25
C GLN A 388 -29.37 -17.81 16.83
N LYS A 389 -30.62 -18.13 16.49
CA LYS A 389 -31.33 -17.38 15.46
C LYS A 389 -31.22 -15.92 15.89
N GLY A 390 -30.45 -15.12 15.15
CA GLY A 390 -30.65 -13.67 15.22
C GLY A 390 -32.14 -13.43 15.04
N ASP A 391 -32.67 -12.38 15.67
CA ASP A 391 -34.02 -11.92 15.34
C ASP A 391 -34.18 -12.12 13.84
N ALA A 392 -35.14 -12.96 13.46
CA ALA A 392 -35.65 -12.95 12.11
C ALA A 392 -36.36 -11.60 11.99
N SER A 393 -35.59 -10.50 12.07
CA SER A 393 -35.98 -9.19 11.63
C SER A 393 -36.49 -9.49 10.24
N SER A 394 -37.76 -9.21 10.02
CA SER A 394 -38.41 -9.24 8.73
C SER A 394 -37.37 -9.01 7.63
N LYS A 395 -37.28 -9.91 6.65
CA LYS A 395 -36.44 -9.70 5.46
C LYS A 395 -36.78 -8.32 4.91
N SER A 396 -36.01 -7.32 5.31
CA SER A 396 -36.26 -5.96 4.87
C SER A 396 -35.80 -5.91 3.43
N ASP A 397 -36.52 -5.20 2.59
CA ASP A 397 -36.16 -5.09 1.18
C ASP A 397 -34.72 -4.59 0.99
N ALA A 398 -34.22 -3.79 1.94
CA ALA A 398 -32.83 -3.34 1.97
C ALA A 398 -31.82 -4.48 2.18
N ASN A 399 -32.10 -5.44 3.07
CA ASN A 399 -31.22 -6.59 3.29
C ASN A 399 -31.21 -7.51 2.06
N GLU A 400 -32.36 -7.78 1.45
CA GLU A 400 -32.45 -8.61 0.26
C GLU A 400 -31.74 -7.96 -0.94
N ARG A 401 -31.84 -6.63 -1.12
CA ARG A 401 -31.05 -5.89 -2.13
C ARG A 401 -29.55 -6.07 -1.92
N ARG A 402 -29.06 -5.94 -0.68
CA ARG A 402 -27.64 -6.11 -0.36
C ARG A 402 -27.16 -7.54 -0.60
N ASP A 403 -27.95 -8.53 -0.19
CA ASP A 403 -27.65 -9.95 -0.41
C ASP A 403 -27.63 -10.29 -1.90
N ARG A 404 -28.54 -9.71 -2.70
CA ARG A 404 -28.56 -9.87 -4.16
C ARG A 404 -27.26 -9.38 -4.80
N ILE A 405 -26.84 -8.15 -4.48
CA ILE A 405 -25.57 -7.59 -4.98
C ILE A 405 -24.40 -8.48 -4.55
N ALA A 406 -24.34 -8.88 -3.28
CA ALA A 406 -23.26 -9.70 -2.75
C ALA A 406 -23.21 -11.08 -3.41
N ARG A 407 -24.36 -11.74 -3.61
CA ARG A 407 -24.49 -13.02 -4.30
C ARG A 407 -24.01 -12.93 -5.75
N ARG A 408 -24.37 -11.87 -6.47
CA ARG A 408 -23.87 -11.65 -7.83
C ARG A 408 -22.39 -11.32 -7.87
N THR A 409 -21.91 -10.52 -6.91
CA THR A 409 -20.49 -10.19 -6.76
C THR A 409 -19.66 -11.46 -6.51
N ALA A 410 -20.19 -12.45 -5.78
CA ALA A 410 -19.51 -13.72 -5.55
C ALA A 410 -19.19 -14.47 -6.85
N LYS A 411 -20.00 -14.32 -7.91
CA LYS A 411 -19.73 -14.91 -9.24
C LYS A 411 -18.46 -14.34 -9.89
N GLU A 412 -17.94 -13.19 -9.45
CA GLU A 412 -16.67 -12.62 -9.91
C GLU A 412 -15.44 -13.24 -9.22
N LEU A 413 -15.62 -13.91 -8.08
CA LEU A 413 -14.53 -14.48 -7.29
C LEU A 413 -14.34 -15.96 -7.67
N LYS A 414 -13.43 -16.23 -8.61
CA LYS A 414 -13.21 -17.58 -9.14
C LYS A 414 -12.23 -18.38 -8.29
N ASN A 415 -12.31 -19.71 -8.37
CA ASN A 415 -11.41 -20.59 -7.63
C ASN A 415 -9.93 -20.30 -7.98
N GLY A 416 -9.10 -20.17 -6.96
CA GLY A 416 -7.69 -19.83 -7.04
C GLY A 416 -7.38 -18.33 -7.02
N TYR A 417 -8.39 -17.45 -7.15
CA TYR A 417 -8.15 -16.02 -7.26
C TYR A 417 -7.62 -15.40 -5.95
N TYR A 418 -6.75 -14.41 -6.12
CA TYR A 418 -6.35 -13.42 -5.13
C TYR A 418 -7.29 -12.22 -5.22
N VAL A 419 -7.98 -11.91 -4.13
CA VAL A 419 -9.04 -10.90 -4.14
C VAL A 419 -8.84 -9.86 -3.04
N ASN A 420 -9.12 -8.60 -3.35
CA ASN A 420 -9.24 -7.55 -2.34
C ASN A 420 -10.69 -7.05 -2.29
N LEU A 421 -11.24 -6.94 -1.09
CA LEU A 421 -12.64 -6.60 -0.85
C LEU A 421 -12.74 -5.36 0.02
N GLY A 422 -13.24 -4.26 -0.55
CA GLY A 422 -13.52 -3.03 0.16
C GLY A 422 -14.56 -3.24 1.28
N VAL A 423 -14.40 -2.50 2.38
CA VAL A 423 -15.28 -2.60 3.55
C VAL A 423 -16.75 -2.39 3.18
N GLY A 424 -17.64 -3.19 3.77
CA GLY A 424 -19.09 -3.04 3.64
C GLY A 424 -19.73 -4.14 2.80
N LEU A 425 -20.35 -3.77 1.68
CA LEU A 425 -21.02 -4.73 0.80
C LEU A 425 -20.04 -5.71 0.14
N PRO A 426 -18.89 -5.28 -0.44
CA PRO A 426 -17.97 -6.19 -1.12
C PRO A 426 -17.50 -7.33 -0.23
N THR A 427 -17.24 -7.06 1.05
CA THR A 427 -16.83 -8.10 1.98
C THR A 427 -17.91 -9.19 2.11
N LEU A 428 -19.21 -8.95 1.87
CA LEU A 428 -20.28 -9.98 2.00
C LEU A 428 -20.20 -11.06 0.93
N ALA A 429 -19.60 -10.78 -0.23
CA ALA A 429 -19.59 -11.69 -1.38
C ALA A 429 -19.04 -13.09 -1.08
N PRO A 430 -17.92 -13.29 -0.33
CA PRO A 430 -17.41 -14.61 0.00
C PRO A 430 -18.39 -15.52 0.75
N SER A 431 -19.39 -14.96 1.45
CA SER A 431 -20.40 -15.76 2.16
C SER A 431 -21.36 -16.49 1.22
N PHE A 432 -21.36 -16.14 -0.08
CA PHE A 432 -22.19 -16.76 -1.12
C PHE A 432 -21.40 -17.69 -2.06
N LEU A 433 -20.10 -17.92 -1.79
CA LEU A 433 -19.29 -18.85 -2.58
C LEU A 433 -19.70 -20.30 -2.30
N SER A 434 -19.58 -21.14 -3.34
CA SER A 434 -19.71 -22.58 -3.17
C SER A 434 -18.55 -23.11 -2.30
N PRO A 435 -18.74 -24.21 -1.55
CA PRO A 435 -17.67 -24.78 -0.73
C PRO A 435 -16.41 -25.18 -1.52
N GLU A 436 -16.55 -25.43 -2.81
CA GLU A 436 -15.47 -25.80 -3.73
C GLU A 436 -14.64 -24.60 -4.21
N THR A 437 -15.19 -23.38 -4.13
CA THR A 437 -14.53 -22.18 -4.62
C THR A 437 -13.64 -21.58 -3.55
N LYS A 438 -12.32 -21.76 -3.70
CA LYS A 438 -11.31 -21.24 -2.77
C LYS A 438 -10.70 -19.97 -3.33
N VAL A 439 -10.71 -18.89 -2.55
CA VAL A 439 -10.05 -17.62 -2.90
C VAL A 439 -9.14 -17.16 -1.77
N TRP A 440 -8.05 -16.49 -2.13
CA TRP A 440 -7.15 -15.84 -1.20
C TRP A 440 -7.57 -14.39 -0.99
N ILE A 441 -8.13 -14.10 0.19
CA ILE A 441 -8.56 -12.74 0.51
C ILE A 441 -7.35 -11.97 1.07
N GLN A 442 -6.94 -10.94 0.34
CA GLN A 442 -5.91 -9.99 0.73
C GLN A 442 -6.54 -8.85 1.54
N SER A 443 -5.88 -8.44 2.61
CA SER A 443 -6.22 -7.24 3.37
C SER A 443 -5.05 -6.27 3.34
N GLU A 444 -5.33 -5.01 2.99
CA GLU A 444 -4.34 -3.97 2.73
C GLU A 444 -3.42 -3.65 3.93
N ASN A 445 -3.83 -4.02 5.15
CA ASN A 445 -3.05 -3.90 6.37
C ASN A 445 -2.06 -5.06 6.61
N GLY A 446 -1.83 -5.93 5.62
CA GLY A 446 -0.74 -6.90 5.68
C GLY A 446 -1.18 -8.35 5.91
N ILE A 447 -2.36 -8.75 5.42
CA ILE A 447 -2.81 -10.16 5.45
C ILE A 447 -2.98 -10.66 4.02
N LEU A 448 -2.53 -11.88 3.76
CA LEU A 448 -3.01 -12.69 2.65
C LEU A 448 -3.58 -14.00 3.19
N GLY A 449 -4.85 -14.28 2.92
CA GLY A 449 -5.57 -15.44 3.50
C GLY A 449 -6.43 -15.08 4.71
N MET A 450 -7.21 -13.99 4.61
CA MET A 450 -8.15 -13.56 5.65
C MET A 450 -9.46 -14.34 5.66
N VAL A 451 -9.96 -14.56 6.88
CA VAL A 451 -11.27 -15.06 7.33
C VAL A 451 -12.55 -14.37 6.79
N ARG A 452 -13.44 -14.95 5.94
CA ARG A 452 -14.85 -14.50 5.83
C ARG A 452 -15.89 -15.51 5.30
N ARG A 453 -16.13 -16.62 6.01
CA ARG A 453 -17.39 -17.38 5.87
C ARG A 453 -18.21 -17.32 7.15
N ILE A 454 -19.40 -16.75 7.10
CA ILE A 454 -20.42 -17.01 8.13
C ILE A 454 -21.05 -18.36 7.75
N ILE A 455 -20.63 -19.46 8.36
CA ILE A 455 -21.33 -20.73 8.16
C ILE A 455 -22.65 -20.66 8.90
N ALA A 456 -23.75 -20.58 8.15
CA ALA A 456 -25.06 -21.02 8.62
C ALA A 456 -25.42 -22.30 7.86
N LYS A 457 -25.28 -23.46 8.54
CA LYS A 457 -25.59 -24.85 8.13
C LYS A 457 -24.70 -25.42 7.01
N SER A 458 -24.28 -26.69 7.01
CA SER A 458 -24.83 -27.92 7.59
C SER A 458 -23.73 -28.83 8.15
N CYS A 459 -24.16 -29.75 9.01
CA CYS A 459 -23.38 -30.80 9.64
C CYS A 459 -22.39 -31.51 8.71
N ASP A 460 -21.29 -31.97 9.32
CA ASP A 460 -20.34 -32.96 8.83
C ASP A 460 -19.39 -32.51 7.71
N SER A 461 -18.35 -31.78 8.09
CA SER A 461 -16.94 -32.10 7.74
C SER A 461 -16.00 -30.95 8.16
N GLU A 462 -15.44 -31.07 9.36
CA GLU A 462 -14.16 -30.43 9.68
C GLU A 462 -13.10 -30.96 8.69
N ALA A 463 -12.63 -30.13 7.75
CA ALA A 463 -11.25 -30.13 7.24
C ALA A 463 -10.98 -29.31 5.95
N ASN A 464 -11.97 -28.92 5.13
CA ASN A 464 -11.64 -28.58 3.73
C ASN A 464 -12.02 -27.19 3.18
N SER A 465 -12.58 -26.27 3.97
CA SER A 465 -12.78 -24.89 3.50
C SER A 465 -11.64 -23.98 3.97
N ASN A 466 -10.84 -23.44 3.04
CA ASN A 466 -9.89 -22.32 3.25
C ASN A 466 -10.66 -21.00 3.49
N GLN A 467 -11.72 -21.03 4.31
CA GLN A 467 -12.61 -19.91 4.56
C GLN A 467 -13.28 -20.08 5.95
N GLY A 468 -12.54 -19.84 7.05
CA GLY A 468 -13.07 -19.75 8.41
C GLY A 468 -14.00 -18.55 8.70
N PRO A 469 -14.60 -18.48 9.89
CA PRO A 469 -15.52 -17.40 10.29
C PRO A 469 -14.80 -16.25 11.01
N TYR A 470 -15.55 -15.19 11.34
CA TYR A 470 -15.14 -14.26 12.41
C TYR A 470 -14.74 -15.04 13.68
N PRO A 471 -13.85 -14.50 14.53
CA PRO A 471 -13.34 -15.22 15.70
C PRO A 471 -14.46 -15.52 16.71
N THR A 472 -14.34 -16.61 17.47
CA THR A 472 -15.05 -16.74 18.76
C THR A 472 -14.51 -15.76 19.79
N GLU A 473 -15.18 -15.67 20.93
CA GLU A 473 -14.70 -14.87 22.07
C GLU A 473 -13.28 -15.26 22.53
N ASP A 474 -12.92 -16.54 22.48
CA ASP A 474 -11.59 -17.08 22.83
C ASP A 474 -10.56 -16.95 21.71
N GLU A 475 -10.99 -16.84 20.44
CA GLU A 475 -10.12 -16.61 19.28
C GLU A 475 -9.83 -15.12 19.02
N VAL A 476 -10.50 -14.19 19.75
CA VAL A 476 -10.30 -12.75 19.55
C VAL A 476 -8.86 -12.36 19.87
N ASP A 477 -8.21 -11.77 18.87
CA ASP A 477 -6.83 -11.32 18.96
C ASP A 477 -6.68 -9.87 18.46
N PRO A 478 -6.19 -8.92 19.28
CA PRO A 478 -5.97 -7.54 18.86
C PRO A 478 -4.91 -7.35 17.78
N ASP A 479 -4.07 -8.37 17.53
CA ASP A 479 -3.05 -8.32 16.49
C ASP A 479 -3.56 -8.82 15.13
N ILE A 480 -4.81 -9.31 15.05
CA ILE A 480 -5.41 -9.87 13.83
C ILE A 480 -6.69 -9.12 13.48
N ILE A 481 -6.54 -8.04 12.73
CA ILE A 481 -7.66 -7.22 12.24
C ILE A 481 -7.67 -7.11 10.72
N ASN A 482 -8.83 -6.79 10.15
CA ASN A 482 -8.97 -6.47 8.73
C ASN A 482 -8.80 -4.96 8.45
N ALA A 483 -8.87 -4.59 7.16
CA ALA A 483 -8.87 -3.21 6.70
C ALA A 483 -9.95 -2.32 7.37
N GLY A 484 -11.10 -2.93 7.70
CA GLY A 484 -12.23 -2.31 8.42
C GLY A 484 -12.06 -2.21 9.94
N LYS A 485 -10.91 -2.63 10.49
CA LYS A 485 -10.58 -2.62 11.93
C LYS A 485 -11.37 -3.62 12.78
N GLU A 486 -12.04 -4.57 12.13
CA GLU A 486 -12.74 -5.68 12.77
C GLU A 486 -11.74 -6.80 13.10
N THR A 487 -11.92 -7.48 14.24
CA THR A 487 -11.17 -8.71 14.56
C THR A 487 -11.52 -9.82 13.57
N VAL A 488 -10.51 -10.50 13.02
CA VAL A 488 -10.67 -11.58 12.03
C VAL A 488 -9.77 -12.76 12.38
N THR A 489 -9.95 -13.86 11.66
CA THR A 489 -9.10 -15.06 11.74
C THR A 489 -8.28 -15.23 10.45
N LEU A 490 -7.32 -16.15 10.48
CA LEU A 490 -6.45 -16.49 9.34
C LEU A 490 -6.67 -17.93 8.91
N VAL A 491 -6.58 -18.20 7.59
CA VAL A 491 -6.69 -19.58 7.06
C VAL A 491 -5.35 -20.31 7.12
N PRO A 492 -5.34 -21.66 7.10
CA PRO A 492 -4.12 -22.41 6.82
C PRO A 492 -3.46 -21.95 5.51
N GLY A 493 -2.17 -21.63 5.56
CA GLY A 493 -1.41 -21.06 4.45
C GLY A 493 -1.44 -19.54 4.33
N ALA A 494 -2.11 -18.83 5.26
CA ALA A 494 -2.07 -17.38 5.32
C ALA A 494 -0.65 -16.85 5.60
N SER A 495 -0.38 -15.63 5.14
CA SER A 495 0.87 -14.91 5.39
C SER A 495 0.60 -13.47 5.85
N THR A 496 1.58 -12.90 6.56
CA THR A 496 1.52 -11.50 7.02
C THR A 496 2.78 -10.74 6.68
N PHE A 497 2.63 -9.48 6.28
CA PHE A 497 3.69 -8.65 5.70
C PHE A 497 3.54 -7.18 6.12
N ASP A 498 4.53 -6.36 5.78
CA ASP A 498 4.46 -4.91 6.00
C ASP A 498 3.65 -4.20 4.93
N SER A 499 3.30 -2.93 5.19
CA SER A 499 2.45 -2.15 4.30
C SER A 499 3.10 -1.89 2.93
N ALA A 500 4.43 -1.81 2.83
CA ALA A 500 5.06 -1.60 1.54
C ALA A 500 4.89 -2.83 0.63
N GLU A 501 5.11 -4.03 1.17
CA GLU A 501 4.84 -5.28 0.44
C GLU A 501 3.35 -5.42 0.07
N SER A 502 2.45 -5.07 1.00
CA SER A 502 1.00 -5.09 0.77
C SER A 502 0.60 -4.29 -0.48
N PHE A 503 1.11 -3.07 -0.60
CA PHE A 503 0.78 -2.20 -1.73
C PHE A 503 1.64 -2.45 -2.97
N ALA A 504 2.79 -3.11 -2.84
CA ALA A 504 3.50 -3.66 -3.99
C ALA A 504 2.66 -4.74 -4.68
N MET A 505 2.03 -5.66 -3.93
CA MET A 505 1.08 -6.63 -4.48
C MET A 505 -0.09 -5.95 -5.21
N ILE A 506 -0.71 -4.97 -4.57
CA ILE A 506 -1.88 -4.26 -5.11
C ILE A 506 -1.52 -3.49 -6.39
N ARG A 507 -0.52 -2.59 -6.31
CA ARG A 507 -0.13 -1.70 -7.41
C ARG A 507 0.56 -2.47 -8.54
N GLY A 508 1.24 -3.55 -8.21
CA GLY A 508 1.87 -4.46 -9.18
C GLY A 508 0.87 -5.25 -10.03
N GLY A 509 -0.43 -5.23 -9.68
CA GLY A 509 -1.43 -6.00 -10.43
C GLY A 509 -1.44 -7.48 -10.08
N HIS A 510 -0.99 -7.86 -8.88
CA HIS A 510 -0.96 -9.25 -8.42
C HIS A 510 -2.29 -9.72 -7.81
N ILE A 511 -3.30 -8.85 -7.80
CA ILE A 511 -4.65 -9.14 -7.31
C ILE A 511 -5.51 -9.39 -8.55
N ASP A 512 -6.18 -10.54 -8.64
CA ASP A 512 -7.01 -10.87 -9.79
C ASP A 512 -8.26 -9.98 -9.84
N VAL A 513 -8.90 -9.76 -8.68
CA VAL A 513 -10.15 -8.99 -8.57
C VAL A 513 -10.12 -8.07 -7.34
N SER A 514 -10.40 -6.79 -7.57
CA SER A 514 -10.64 -5.80 -6.51
C SER A 514 -12.09 -5.34 -6.57
N VAL A 515 -12.81 -5.46 -5.46
CA VAL A 515 -14.23 -5.09 -5.37
C VAL A 515 -14.42 -3.92 -4.41
N LEU A 516 -14.98 -2.81 -4.86
CA LEU A 516 -15.20 -1.61 -4.06
C LEU A 516 -16.66 -1.14 -4.09
N GLY A 517 -17.06 -0.39 -3.07
CA GLY A 517 -18.26 0.45 -3.15
C GLY A 517 -17.98 1.75 -3.90
N ALA A 518 -19.03 2.40 -4.38
CA ALA A 518 -18.95 3.69 -5.06
C ALA A 518 -20.02 4.67 -4.56
N LEU A 519 -19.68 5.96 -4.56
CA LEU A 519 -20.64 7.06 -4.48
C LEU A 519 -21.19 7.39 -5.87
N GLN A 520 -20.30 7.43 -6.87
CA GLN A 520 -20.66 7.52 -8.28
C GLN A 520 -19.73 6.66 -9.12
N VAL A 521 -20.24 6.18 -10.26
CA VAL A 521 -19.45 5.55 -11.33
C VAL A 521 -19.82 6.20 -12.65
N GLY A 522 -18.81 6.63 -13.41
CA GLY A 522 -18.96 7.22 -14.73
C GLY A 522 -19.16 6.17 -15.81
N ALA A 523 -19.85 6.53 -16.89
CA ALA A 523 -20.07 5.65 -18.05
C ALA A 523 -18.76 5.18 -18.71
N ASN A 524 -17.67 5.90 -18.50
CA ASN A 524 -16.32 5.58 -18.98
C ASN A 524 -15.49 4.72 -17.99
N GLY A 525 -16.06 4.34 -16.84
CA GLY A 525 -15.37 3.59 -15.80
C GLY A 525 -14.66 4.44 -14.75
N ASP A 526 -14.93 5.75 -14.69
CA ASP A 526 -14.47 6.60 -13.59
C ASP A 526 -15.11 6.17 -12.26
N LEU A 527 -14.34 6.18 -11.17
CA LEU A 527 -14.81 5.82 -9.83
C LEU A 527 -14.67 7.02 -8.89
N ALA A 528 -15.74 7.36 -8.17
CA ALA A 528 -15.69 8.29 -7.04
C ALA A 528 -16.25 7.63 -5.77
N ASN A 529 -15.45 7.55 -4.70
CA ASN A 529 -15.87 6.88 -3.47
C ASN A 529 -15.37 7.49 -2.14
N TYR A 530 -14.51 8.52 -2.15
CA TYR A 530 -13.82 8.96 -0.93
C TYR A 530 -14.24 10.34 -0.39
N MET A 531 -14.87 11.18 -1.22
CA MET A 531 -15.17 12.57 -0.89
C MET A 531 -16.51 13.02 -1.48
N ILE A 532 -17.27 13.76 -0.66
CA ILE A 532 -18.42 14.55 -1.10
C ILE A 532 -18.09 16.01 -0.78
N PRO A 533 -17.97 16.91 -1.76
CA PRO A 533 -17.72 18.33 -1.52
C PRO A 533 -18.74 18.93 -0.54
N GLY A 534 -18.28 19.82 0.35
CA GLY A 534 -19.12 20.42 1.39
C GLY A 534 -19.50 19.49 2.55
N LYS A 535 -19.20 18.19 2.45
CA LYS A 535 -19.21 17.26 3.59
C LYS A 535 -17.78 16.96 4.04
N ILE A 536 -17.67 16.50 5.27
CA ILE A 536 -16.39 16.14 5.85
C ILE A 536 -15.92 14.85 5.18
N PHE A 537 -14.80 14.95 4.45
CA PHE A 537 -14.17 13.79 3.83
C PHE A 537 -13.27 13.07 4.82
N LYS A 538 -13.27 11.75 4.78
CA LYS A 538 -12.53 10.90 5.72
C LYS A 538 -11.14 10.51 5.24
N GLY A 539 -10.85 10.75 3.96
CA GLY A 539 -9.63 10.33 3.29
C GLY A 539 -9.85 9.15 2.35
N MET A 540 -8.88 8.89 1.49
CA MET A 540 -8.95 7.85 0.45
C MET A 540 -8.57 6.46 0.95
N GLY A 541 -7.84 6.33 2.07
CA GLY A 541 -7.31 5.04 2.53
C GLY A 541 -6.50 4.34 1.44
N GLY A 542 -6.68 3.03 1.30
CA GLY A 542 -6.12 2.23 0.19
C GLY A 542 -6.88 2.32 -1.13
N ALA A 543 -8.03 3.00 -1.22
CA ALA A 543 -8.93 2.90 -2.38
C ALA A 543 -8.27 3.33 -3.70
N MET A 544 -7.45 4.38 -3.68
CA MET A 544 -6.75 4.86 -4.90
C MET A 544 -5.69 3.86 -5.37
N ASP A 545 -5.02 3.14 -4.46
CA ASP A 545 -4.04 2.12 -4.84
C ASP A 545 -4.76 0.86 -5.39
N LEU A 546 -5.88 0.47 -4.79
CA LEU A 546 -6.66 -0.71 -5.19
C LEU A 546 -7.17 -0.68 -6.63
N VAL A 547 -7.34 0.52 -7.19
CA VAL A 547 -7.81 0.73 -8.56
C VAL A 547 -6.71 1.24 -9.50
N SER A 548 -5.46 1.29 -9.03
CA SER A 548 -4.35 1.94 -9.75
C SER A 548 -3.77 1.12 -10.90
N ASN A 549 -4.00 -0.20 -10.92
CA ASN A 549 -3.56 -1.09 -12.00
C ASN A 549 -4.72 -1.89 -12.60
N PRO A 550 -5.69 -1.20 -13.24
CA PRO A 550 -6.91 -1.83 -13.72
C PRO A 550 -6.69 -2.74 -14.94
N ASP A 551 -5.52 -2.75 -15.56
CA ASP A 551 -5.23 -3.60 -16.73
C ASP A 551 -4.87 -5.03 -16.34
N GLU A 552 -4.25 -5.20 -15.17
CA GLU A 552 -3.91 -6.51 -14.61
C GLU A 552 -4.91 -6.95 -13.53
N THR A 553 -5.51 -5.99 -12.82
CA THR A 553 -6.52 -6.24 -11.77
C THR A 553 -7.92 -5.92 -12.29
N LYS A 554 -8.85 -6.88 -12.27
CA LYS A 554 -10.27 -6.59 -12.58
C LYS A 554 -10.89 -5.73 -11.47
N ILE A 555 -11.40 -4.54 -11.82
CA ILE A 555 -12.04 -3.63 -10.86
C ILE A 555 -13.57 -3.72 -10.98
N VAL A 556 -14.19 -4.22 -9.92
CA VAL A 556 -15.64 -4.40 -9.81
C VAL A 556 -16.21 -3.41 -8.81
N VAL A 557 -17.26 -2.68 -9.20
CA VAL A 557 -18.05 -1.88 -8.27
C VAL A 557 -19.27 -2.68 -7.83
N ALA A 558 -19.44 -2.86 -6.53
CA ALA A 558 -20.61 -3.49 -5.94
C ALA A 558 -21.37 -2.47 -5.08
N THR A 559 -22.53 -1.99 -5.56
CA THR A 559 -23.18 -0.83 -4.95
C THR A 559 -24.67 -0.74 -5.24
N GLU A 560 -25.46 -0.14 -4.33
CA GLU A 560 -26.87 0.19 -4.64
C GLU A 560 -26.95 1.16 -5.82
N HIS A 561 -27.94 0.96 -6.70
CA HIS A 561 -28.05 1.66 -7.99
C HIS A 561 -28.31 3.16 -7.84
N VAL A 562 -29.10 3.53 -6.83
CA VAL A 562 -29.42 4.92 -6.48
C VAL A 562 -28.95 5.25 -5.07
N ALA A 563 -28.74 6.53 -4.80
CA ALA A 563 -28.51 7.02 -3.44
C ALA A 563 -29.81 7.02 -2.62
N LYS A 564 -29.70 7.30 -1.32
CA LYS A 564 -30.86 7.31 -0.40
C LYS A 564 -31.91 8.37 -0.76
N ASP A 565 -31.50 9.43 -1.43
CA ASP A 565 -32.39 10.49 -1.93
C ASP A 565 -32.97 10.17 -3.32
N GLY A 566 -32.68 8.98 -3.87
CA GLY A 566 -33.14 8.54 -5.18
C GLY A 566 -32.26 9.00 -6.34
N SER A 567 -31.21 9.80 -6.10
CA SER A 567 -30.33 10.25 -7.19
C SER A 567 -29.54 9.08 -7.81
N PRO A 568 -29.36 9.05 -9.15
CA PRO A 568 -28.56 8.02 -9.82
C PRO A 568 -27.11 8.04 -9.35
N LYS A 569 -26.55 6.85 -9.14
CA LYS A 569 -25.11 6.71 -8.88
C LYS A 569 -24.32 6.29 -10.12
N ILE A 570 -25.01 5.76 -11.12
CA ILE A 570 -24.44 5.44 -12.43
C ILE A 570 -24.73 6.64 -13.34
N VAL A 571 -23.70 7.42 -13.60
CA VAL A 571 -23.80 8.77 -14.18
C VAL A 571 -22.99 8.87 -15.46
N GLN A 572 -23.37 9.77 -16.37
CA GLN A 572 -22.62 9.92 -17.61
C GLN A 572 -21.18 10.36 -17.33
N ASN A 573 -21.00 11.31 -16.42
CA ASN A 573 -19.71 11.76 -15.91
C ASN A 573 -19.81 11.96 -14.38
N CYS A 574 -18.80 11.54 -13.63
CA CYS A 574 -18.77 11.81 -12.19
C CYS A 574 -18.67 13.32 -11.93
N SER A 575 -19.53 13.82 -11.05
CA SER A 575 -19.42 15.17 -10.51
C SER A 575 -18.64 15.19 -9.19
N LEU A 576 -18.53 14.04 -8.52
CA LEU A 576 -17.75 13.87 -7.31
C LEU A 576 -16.25 13.67 -7.62
N PRO A 577 -15.35 14.06 -6.69
CA PRO A 577 -13.92 13.85 -6.84
C PRO A 577 -13.55 12.39 -7.08
N LEU A 578 -12.76 12.17 -8.12
CA LEU A 578 -12.39 10.83 -8.58
C LEU A 578 -11.37 10.16 -7.66
N THR A 579 -11.64 8.90 -7.36
CA THR A 579 -10.71 7.93 -6.78
C THR A 579 -9.76 7.38 -7.86
N GLY A 580 -10.29 7.10 -9.04
CA GLY A 580 -9.53 6.64 -10.20
C GLY A 580 -10.33 6.85 -11.49
N ALA A 581 -9.65 7.16 -12.58
CA ALA A 581 -10.28 7.41 -13.87
C ALA A 581 -10.18 6.19 -14.80
N LYS A 582 -11.27 5.85 -15.47
CA LYS A 582 -11.37 4.70 -16.38
C LYS A 582 -10.82 3.41 -15.78
N VAL A 583 -11.15 3.14 -14.51
CA VAL A 583 -10.62 2.00 -13.76
C VAL A 583 -11.62 0.86 -13.66
N VAL A 584 -12.92 1.16 -13.59
CA VAL A 584 -13.98 0.17 -13.38
C VAL A 584 -14.25 -0.59 -14.67
N SER A 585 -14.25 -1.93 -14.60
CA SER A 585 -14.62 -2.80 -15.72
C SER A 585 -16.05 -3.34 -15.59
N THR A 586 -16.55 -3.52 -14.37
CA THR A 586 -17.87 -4.11 -14.12
C THR A 586 -18.59 -3.40 -12.98
N ILE A 587 -19.88 -3.12 -13.15
CA ILE A 587 -20.74 -2.47 -12.14
C ILE A 587 -21.87 -3.43 -11.81
N ILE A 588 -21.99 -3.82 -10.54
CA ILE A 588 -23.03 -4.71 -10.02
C ILE A 588 -23.90 -3.91 -9.07
N THR A 589 -25.20 -3.83 -9.37
CA THR A 589 -26.19 -3.18 -8.52
C THR A 589 -27.31 -4.11 -8.11
N ASP A 590 -28.24 -3.61 -7.30
CA ASP A 590 -29.45 -4.33 -6.90
C ASP A 590 -30.44 -4.53 -8.05
N LEU A 591 -30.24 -3.82 -9.18
CA LEU A 591 -31.13 -3.84 -10.34
C LEU A 591 -30.53 -4.57 -11.55
N CYS A 592 -29.21 -4.47 -11.75
CA CYS A 592 -28.58 -4.93 -12.99
C CYS A 592 -27.06 -5.09 -12.87
N VAL A 593 -26.46 -5.60 -13.95
CA VAL A 593 -25.02 -5.62 -14.19
C VAL A 593 -24.68 -4.87 -15.48
N PHE A 594 -23.74 -3.92 -15.38
CA PHE A 594 -23.12 -3.28 -16.52
C PHE A 594 -21.68 -3.75 -16.70
N GLU A 595 -21.31 -4.04 -17.94
CA GLU A 595 -19.91 -4.10 -18.35
C GLU A 595 -19.50 -2.74 -18.93
N VAL A 596 -18.29 -2.30 -18.60
CA VAL A 596 -17.76 -0.99 -18.97
C VAL A 596 -16.68 -1.15 -20.03
N ASP A 597 -16.86 -0.49 -21.18
CA ASP A 597 -15.78 -0.36 -22.16
C ASP A 597 -14.83 0.75 -21.70
N ARG A 598 -13.76 0.38 -21.00
CA ARG A 598 -12.76 1.35 -20.51
C ARG A 598 -11.98 2.04 -21.62
N ALA A 599 -11.85 1.40 -22.78
CA ALA A 599 -11.07 1.94 -23.90
C ALA A 599 -11.84 3.05 -24.61
N ASN A 600 -13.08 2.78 -25.03
CA ASN A 600 -13.89 3.71 -25.80
C ASN A 600 -14.84 4.55 -24.92
N GLY A 601 -15.09 4.11 -23.69
CA GLY A 601 -16.17 4.60 -22.84
C GLY A 601 -17.51 3.99 -23.23
N GLY A 602 -18.42 3.92 -22.25
CA GLY A 602 -19.78 3.45 -22.43
C GLY A 602 -20.08 2.20 -21.61
N LEU A 603 -21.37 2.01 -21.37
CA LEU A 603 -21.91 0.91 -20.58
C LEU A 603 -22.69 -0.05 -21.47
N THR A 604 -22.61 -1.33 -21.16
CA THR A 604 -23.48 -2.37 -21.75
C THR A 604 -24.22 -3.10 -20.63
N LEU A 605 -25.55 -3.00 -20.64
CA LEU A 605 -26.44 -3.76 -19.75
C LEU A 605 -26.39 -5.23 -20.16
N THR A 606 -25.88 -6.10 -19.29
CA THR A 606 -25.67 -7.52 -19.57
C THR A 606 -26.58 -8.44 -18.75
N GLU A 607 -27.01 -7.99 -17.57
CA GLU A 607 -27.87 -8.78 -16.69
C GLU A 607 -28.90 -7.90 -15.97
N LEU A 608 -30.08 -8.45 -15.74
CA LEU A 608 -31.16 -7.83 -14.97
C LEU A 608 -31.52 -8.67 -13.76
N ALA A 609 -31.82 -7.99 -12.65
CA ALA A 609 -32.39 -8.62 -11.47
C ALA A 609 -33.82 -9.15 -11.79
N PRO A 610 -34.23 -10.30 -11.23
CA PRO A 610 -35.58 -10.82 -11.40
C PRO A 610 -36.68 -9.78 -11.16
N GLY A 611 -37.55 -9.59 -12.16
CA GLY A 611 -38.68 -8.65 -12.11
C GLY A 611 -38.34 -7.19 -12.42
N VAL A 612 -37.07 -6.88 -12.75
CA VAL A 612 -36.65 -5.53 -13.19
C VAL A 612 -36.68 -5.48 -14.72
N GLU A 613 -37.38 -4.48 -15.24
CA GLU A 613 -37.45 -4.21 -16.68
C GLU A 613 -36.40 -3.18 -17.12
N ILE A 614 -36.04 -3.17 -18.41
CA ILE A 614 -35.03 -2.25 -18.97
C ILE A 614 -35.44 -0.79 -18.74
N GLU A 615 -36.72 -0.45 -18.89
CA GLU A 615 -37.20 0.92 -18.71
C GLU A 615 -37.01 1.42 -17.27
N GLU A 616 -37.03 0.53 -16.28
CA GLU A 616 -36.76 0.91 -14.89
C GLU A 616 -35.29 1.28 -14.71
N VAL A 617 -34.37 0.49 -15.27
CA VAL A 617 -32.94 0.78 -15.25
C VAL A 617 -32.65 2.10 -15.96
N GLN A 618 -33.27 2.34 -17.12
CA GLN A 618 -33.13 3.60 -17.87
C GLN A 618 -33.59 4.81 -17.05
N LYS A 619 -34.70 4.70 -16.30
CA LYS A 619 -35.20 5.81 -15.46
C LYS A 619 -34.31 6.10 -14.25
N LYS A 620 -33.56 5.12 -13.77
CA LYS A 620 -32.72 5.22 -12.56
C LYS A 620 -31.22 5.38 -12.84
N THR A 621 -30.84 5.36 -14.11
CA THR A 621 -29.47 5.58 -14.60
C THR A 621 -29.40 6.93 -15.31
N ASP A 622 -28.39 7.74 -15.00
CA ASP A 622 -28.13 9.01 -15.71
C ASP A 622 -27.23 8.80 -16.94
N ALA A 623 -26.37 7.77 -16.92
CA ALA A 623 -25.54 7.39 -18.06
C ALA A 623 -26.34 6.82 -19.24
N GLU A 624 -25.91 7.11 -20.46
CA GLU A 624 -26.33 6.36 -21.64
C GLU A 624 -25.70 4.96 -21.61
N PHE A 625 -26.48 3.95 -22.00
CA PHE A 625 -26.01 2.57 -22.08
C PHE A 625 -26.63 1.81 -23.25
N LYS A 626 -25.88 0.82 -23.74
CA LYS A 626 -26.36 -0.17 -24.70
C LYS A 626 -26.96 -1.35 -23.96
N VAL A 627 -27.86 -2.07 -24.62
CA VAL A 627 -28.41 -3.33 -24.13
C VAL A 627 -27.72 -4.45 -24.90
N ALA A 628 -27.24 -5.48 -24.20
CA ALA A 628 -26.67 -6.66 -24.85
C ALA A 628 -27.74 -7.40 -25.69
N ASP A 629 -27.33 -8.04 -26.78
CA ASP A 629 -28.24 -8.82 -27.64
C ASP A 629 -29.00 -9.90 -26.85
N GLU A 630 -28.33 -10.47 -25.84
CA GLU A 630 -28.91 -11.41 -24.88
C GLU A 630 -28.67 -10.92 -23.44
N VAL A 631 -29.70 -10.32 -22.84
CA VAL A 631 -29.67 -9.93 -21.43
C VAL A 631 -30.00 -11.13 -20.57
N ARG A 632 -29.09 -11.51 -19.67
CA ARG A 632 -29.26 -12.69 -18.81
C ARG A 632 -29.97 -12.34 -17.51
N SER A 633 -30.52 -13.36 -16.85
CA SER A 633 -30.89 -13.25 -15.43
C SER A 633 -29.64 -13.08 -14.58
N MET A 634 -29.66 -12.10 -13.67
CA MET A 634 -28.59 -11.87 -12.70
C MET A 634 -28.51 -12.99 -11.65
N GLU A 635 -29.64 -13.63 -11.37
CA GLU A 635 -29.77 -14.77 -10.45
C GLU A 635 -29.68 -16.10 -11.20
#